data_AF-A0A4R2J8T3-F1
#
_entry.id   AF-A0A4R2J8T3-F1
#
_cell.length_a   1.000
_cell.length_b   1.000
_cell.length_c   1.000
_cell.angle_alpha   90.00
_cell.angle_beta   90.00
_cell.angle_gamma   90.00
#
_symmetry.space_group_name_H-M   'P 1'
#
loop_
_entity.id
_entity.type
_entity.pdbx_description
1 polymer ?
#
loop_
_entity_poly.entity_id
_entity_poly.type
_entity_poly.pdbx_seq_one_letter_code
_entity_poly.pdbx_strand_id
1 'polypeptide(L)'
;MGQNVVSGHLVVRSSGTDAVLAAINGTAARERVQLLMHCPVRAGDVAFADCALQASHDGVVMLAVAAARLSIAFGELRPLMFQPVEVSPALRELFANAVAQVLSAREALDPHGLSHYLIGLANLVLRSALRAELDRVDTLAVRRREAMDYIREHLSEPSLGADRVADALFISRRRLYQLFDDGQGVSERIRGMRLERAKNLLTDPAKASQGIAGIAKDCGFVNATHFSRTFRKVVGQTPRQFRETAR
;
A
#
# COMPACT_ATOMS: atom_id res chain seq x y z
N MET A 1 -17.87 -14.62 12.33
CA MET A 1 -16.66 -14.65 11.47
C MET A 1 -15.64 -13.71 12.09
N GLY A 2 -14.64 -14.24 12.80
CA GLY A 2 -13.74 -13.47 13.67
C GLY A 2 -13.02 -12.36 12.91
N GLN A 3 -13.25 -11.12 13.30
CA GLN A 3 -12.68 -9.95 12.66
C GLN A 3 -11.24 -9.80 13.14
N ASN A 4 -10.27 -10.15 12.30
CA ASN A 4 -8.85 -10.04 12.64
C ASN A 4 -8.41 -8.57 12.55
N VAL A 5 -8.83 -7.74 13.51
CA VAL A 5 -8.36 -6.36 13.67
C VAL A 5 -7.07 -6.43 14.48
N VAL A 6 -5.94 -6.32 13.78
CA VAL A 6 -4.62 -6.35 14.40
C VAL A 6 -4.44 -5.09 15.25
N SER A 7 -3.88 -5.24 16.45
CA SER A 7 -3.50 -4.11 17.29
C SER A 7 -2.61 -3.13 16.51
N GLY A 8 -2.83 -1.83 16.68
CA GLY A 8 -2.08 -0.81 15.95
C GLY A 8 -2.67 -0.41 14.59
N HIS A 9 -3.71 -1.09 14.11
CA HIS A 9 -4.26 -0.86 12.77
C HIS A 9 -5.71 -0.36 12.82
N LEU A 10 -6.04 0.50 11.86
CA LEU A 10 -7.39 0.90 11.50
C LEU A 10 -7.85 0.09 10.29
N VAL A 11 -9.05 -0.47 10.37
CA VAL A 11 -9.73 -1.10 9.24
C VAL A 11 -10.95 -0.26 8.89
N VAL A 12 -11.02 0.22 7.64
CA VAL A 12 -12.16 1.00 7.14
C VAL A 12 -12.98 0.15 6.18
N ARG A 13 -14.31 0.10 6.38
CA ARG A 13 -15.24 -0.66 5.54
C ARG A 13 -16.44 0.19 5.14
N SER A 14 -17.05 -0.15 4.01
CA SER A 14 -18.41 0.32 3.68
C SER A 14 -19.39 -0.80 3.99
N SER A 15 -20.44 -0.50 4.76
CA SER A 15 -21.57 -1.41 4.92
C SER A 15 -22.55 -1.19 3.76
N GLY A 16 -22.15 -1.58 2.56
CA GLY A 16 -22.93 -1.43 1.33
C GLY A 16 -23.62 -2.70 0.83
N THR A 17 -23.44 -3.85 1.49
CA THR A 17 -23.87 -5.16 0.94
C THR A 17 -24.63 -6.10 1.89
N ASP A 18 -24.94 -5.68 3.12
CA ASP A 18 -25.90 -6.41 4.00
C ASP A 18 -27.27 -5.69 4.06
N ALA A 19 -27.74 -5.23 2.90
CA ALA A 19 -29.08 -4.65 2.74
C ALA A 19 -30.23 -5.65 3.02
N VAL A 20 -29.93 -6.93 3.23
CA VAL A 20 -30.92 -8.00 3.41
C VAL A 20 -31.59 -7.95 4.79
N LEU A 21 -30.93 -7.45 5.84
CA LEU A 21 -31.53 -7.30 7.19
C LEU A 21 -32.29 -5.98 7.37
N ALA A 22 -31.91 -4.91 6.66
CA ALA A 22 -32.59 -3.61 6.73
C ALA A 22 -33.89 -3.55 5.91
N ALA A 23 -34.02 -4.41 4.88
CA ALA A 23 -35.23 -4.49 4.03
C ALA A 23 -36.50 -4.94 4.79
N ILE A 24 -36.37 -5.54 5.97
CA ILE A 24 -37.51 -5.99 6.79
C ILE A 24 -38.09 -4.85 7.64
N ASN A 25 -37.33 -3.78 7.92
CA ASN A 25 -37.72 -2.73 8.88
C ASN A 25 -37.90 -1.31 8.28
N GLY A 26 -37.95 -1.16 6.94
CA GLY A 26 -38.47 0.05 6.31
C GLY A 26 -37.64 1.34 6.42
N THR A 27 -36.40 1.29 6.90
CA THR A 27 -35.46 2.44 6.87
C THR A 27 -34.44 2.23 5.75
N ALA A 28 -34.47 3.10 4.73
CA ALA A 28 -33.49 3.11 3.65
C ALA A 28 -32.05 3.00 4.22
N ALA A 29 -31.32 1.96 3.83
CA ALA A 29 -29.95 1.73 4.27
C ALA A 29 -29.06 2.86 3.73
N ARG A 30 -28.85 3.90 4.53
CA ARG A 30 -27.84 4.93 4.27
C ARG A 30 -26.49 4.23 4.30
N GLU A 31 -25.71 4.36 3.24
CA GLU A 31 -24.33 3.84 3.20
C GLU A 31 -23.57 4.34 4.43
N ARG A 32 -22.99 3.42 5.22
CA ARG A 32 -22.20 3.76 6.40
C ARG A 32 -20.76 3.33 6.20
N VAL A 33 -19.85 4.19 6.64
CA VAL A 33 -18.44 3.86 6.77
C VAL A 33 -18.21 3.37 8.19
N GLN A 34 -17.60 2.20 8.32
CA GLN A 34 -17.23 1.58 9.57
C GLN A 34 -15.73 1.73 9.77
N LEU A 35 -15.34 2.26 10.93
CA LEU A 35 -13.97 2.31 11.42
C LEU A 35 -13.83 1.25 12.49
N LEU A 36 -12.90 0.32 12.31
CA LEU A 36 -12.62 -0.74 13.28
C LEU A 36 -11.20 -0.60 13.78
N MET A 37 -11.04 -0.59 15.11
CA MET A 37 -9.74 -0.49 15.76
C MET A 37 -9.74 -1.28 17.07
N HIS A 38 -8.64 -1.98 17.36
CA HIS A 38 -8.47 -2.64 18.64
C HIS A 38 -8.01 -1.64 19.71
N CYS A 39 -8.82 -1.44 20.75
CA CYS A 39 -8.59 -0.51 21.85
C CYS A 39 -8.92 -1.18 23.20
N PRO A 40 -8.12 -0.96 24.26
CA PRO A 40 -8.40 -1.51 25.58
C PRO A 40 -9.48 -0.69 26.30
N VAL A 41 -10.71 -0.72 25.79
CA VAL A 41 -11.88 -0.05 26.35
C VAL A 41 -12.86 -1.05 26.93
N ARG A 42 -13.69 -0.63 27.88
CA ARG A 42 -14.78 -1.48 28.40
C ARG A 42 -15.82 -1.70 27.30
N ALA A 43 -16.41 -2.88 27.28
CA ALA A 43 -17.49 -3.19 26.35
C ALA A 43 -18.70 -2.28 26.59
N GLY A 44 -19.38 -1.92 25.52
CA GLY A 44 -20.54 -1.04 25.56
C GLY A 44 -20.88 -0.49 24.19
N ASP A 45 -22.07 0.08 24.06
CA ASP A 45 -22.58 0.58 22.79
C ASP A 45 -23.38 1.88 22.96
N VAL A 46 -23.42 2.64 21.86
CA VAL A 46 -24.25 3.84 21.70
C VAL A 46 -24.70 3.89 20.24
N ALA A 47 -25.98 4.14 19.98
CA ALA A 47 -26.50 4.22 18.63
C ALA A 47 -27.37 5.47 18.42
N PHE A 48 -27.20 6.08 17.26
CA PHE A 48 -27.94 7.24 16.77
C PHE A 48 -28.31 7.03 15.29
N ALA A 49 -29.18 7.92 14.78
CA ALA A 49 -29.62 7.87 13.38
C ALA A 49 -28.44 7.83 12.39
N ASP A 50 -27.45 8.71 12.59
CA ASP A 50 -26.34 8.87 11.67
C ASP A 50 -25.03 8.21 12.13
N CYS A 51 -24.87 7.83 13.39
CA CYS A 51 -23.68 7.11 13.85
C CYS A 51 -23.99 6.05 14.91
N ALA A 52 -23.10 5.07 15.07
CA ALA A 52 -23.17 4.06 16.11
C ALA A 52 -21.75 3.68 16.54
N LEU A 53 -21.55 3.49 17.85
CA LEU A 53 -20.32 3.06 18.47
C LEU A 53 -20.59 1.73 19.19
N GLN A 54 -19.73 0.74 18.95
CA GLN A 54 -19.79 -0.57 19.60
C GLN A 54 -18.39 -0.97 20.03
N ALA A 55 -18.20 -1.28 21.30
CA ALA A 55 -16.98 -1.86 21.85
C ALA A 55 -17.27 -3.27 22.35
N SER A 56 -16.56 -4.26 21.82
CA SER A 56 -16.68 -5.66 22.23
C SER A 56 -15.69 -6.01 23.35
N HIS A 57 -15.96 -7.13 24.03
CA HIS A 57 -15.16 -7.61 25.16
C HIS A 57 -13.73 -8.00 24.78
N ASP A 58 -13.49 -8.32 23.51
CA ASP A 58 -12.16 -8.60 22.94
C ASP A 58 -11.38 -7.33 22.59
N GLY A 59 -11.91 -6.13 22.91
CA GLY A 59 -11.25 -4.85 22.67
C GLY A 59 -11.43 -4.31 21.26
N VAL A 60 -12.23 -4.93 20.39
CA VAL A 60 -12.54 -4.34 19.08
C VAL A 60 -13.58 -3.23 19.24
N VAL A 61 -13.26 -2.05 18.74
CA VAL A 61 -14.19 -0.91 18.68
C VAL A 61 -14.58 -0.68 17.24
N MET A 62 -15.88 -0.63 16.97
CA MET A 62 -16.47 -0.24 15.71
C MET A 62 -17.21 1.09 15.85
N LEU A 63 -16.81 2.09 15.09
CA LEU A 63 -17.53 3.35 14.91
C LEU A 63 -18.08 3.41 13.49
N ALA A 64 -19.40 3.33 13.35
CA ALA A 64 -20.11 3.41 12.09
C ALA A 64 -20.73 4.81 11.92
N VAL A 65 -20.50 5.46 10.78
CA VAL A 65 -21.04 6.80 10.48
C VAL A 65 -21.64 6.82 9.08
N ALA A 66 -22.82 7.42 8.92
CA ALA A 66 -23.46 7.64 7.63
C ALA A 66 -22.52 8.45 6.71
N ALA A 67 -22.27 7.95 5.50
CA ALA A 67 -21.31 8.54 4.57
C ALA A 67 -21.63 10.02 4.27
N ALA A 68 -22.91 10.38 4.19
CA ALA A 68 -23.37 11.76 3.98
C ALA A 68 -23.02 12.75 5.12
N ARG A 69 -22.57 12.25 6.28
CA ARG A 69 -22.14 13.07 7.43
C ARG A 69 -20.63 13.17 7.56
N LEU A 70 -19.89 12.44 6.73
CA LEU A 70 -18.44 12.54 6.67
C LEU A 70 -18.05 13.76 5.83
N SER A 71 -16.99 14.42 6.27
CA SER A 71 -16.35 15.53 5.58
C SER A 71 -15.45 15.07 4.44
N ILE A 72 -15.22 13.77 4.30
CA ILE A 72 -14.37 13.15 3.26
C ILE A 72 -15.29 12.43 2.29
N ALA A 73 -15.07 12.64 0.98
CA ALA A 73 -15.85 11.94 -0.02
C ALA A 73 -15.50 10.44 -0.01
N PHE A 74 -16.48 9.58 -0.31
CA PHE A 74 -16.28 8.13 -0.31
C PHE A 74 -15.12 7.69 -1.23
N GLY A 75 -14.97 8.34 -2.40
CA GLY A 75 -13.86 8.06 -3.32
C GLY A 75 -12.47 8.34 -2.75
N GLU A 76 -12.35 9.28 -1.82
CA GLU A 76 -11.07 9.62 -1.16
C GLU A 76 -10.70 8.61 -0.07
N LEU A 77 -11.66 7.83 0.45
CA LEU A 77 -11.40 6.79 1.44
C LEU A 77 -10.82 5.51 0.82
N ARG A 78 -10.82 5.42 -0.51
CA ARG A 78 -10.36 4.26 -1.25
C ARG A 78 -8.99 3.71 -0.80
N PRO A 79 -7.96 4.53 -0.49
CA PRO A 79 -6.68 4.03 0.05
C PRO A 79 -6.83 3.26 1.38
N LEU A 80 -7.81 3.62 2.21
CA LEU A 80 -8.04 3.02 3.53
C LEU A 80 -8.90 1.75 3.49
N MET A 81 -9.66 1.53 2.41
CA MET A 81 -10.66 0.45 2.33
C MET A 81 -10.09 -0.91 1.91
N PHE A 82 -8.89 -0.95 1.33
CA PHE A 82 -8.34 -2.17 0.74
C PHE A 82 -7.45 -2.98 1.69
N GLN A 83 -6.97 -2.38 2.77
CA GLN A 83 -6.06 -3.02 3.72
C GLN A 83 -6.13 -2.37 5.10
N PRO A 84 -5.80 -3.09 6.18
CA PRO A 84 -5.54 -2.47 7.48
C PRO A 84 -4.44 -1.43 7.36
N VAL A 85 -4.68 -0.22 7.87
CA VAL A 85 -3.72 0.89 7.84
C VAL A 85 -3.14 1.08 9.22
N GLU A 86 -1.81 1.13 9.30
CA GLU A 86 -1.13 1.41 10.55
C GLU A 86 -1.45 2.84 11.01
N VAL A 87 -1.86 2.99 12.26
CA VAL A 87 -2.20 4.30 12.84
C VAL A 87 -1.21 4.67 13.95
N SER A 88 -0.86 5.96 14.00
CA SER A 88 0.10 6.45 14.99
C SER A 88 -0.37 6.18 16.43
N PRO A 89 0.56 5.97 17.38
CA PRO A 89 0.21 5.80 18.79
C PRO A 89 -0.68 6.93 19.33
N ALA A 90 -0.38 8.18 18.97
CA ALA A 90 -1.16 9.35 19.38
C ALA A 90 -2.62 9.29 18.89
N LEU A 91 -2.86 8.86 17.64
CA LEU A 91 -4.21 8.74 17.11
C LEU A 91 -4.98 7.61 17.81
N ARG A 92 -4.30 6.49 18.12
CA ARG A 92 -4.89 5.37 18.86
C ARG A 92 -5.29 5.76 20.28
N GLU A 93 -4.40 6.43 20.99
CA GLU A 93 -4.66 6.90 22.35
C GLU A 93 -5.82 7.90 22.38
N LEU A 94 -5.84 8.86 21.43
CA LEU A 94 -6.94 9.80 21.30
C LEU A 94 -8.27 9.09 21.06
N PHE A 95 -8.30 8.15 20.11
CA PHE A 95 -9.52 7.40 19.79
C PHE A 95 -9.99 6.55 20.97
N ALA A 96 -9.09 5.80 21.61
CA ALA A 96 -9.42 4.98 22.77
C ALA A 96 -9.94 5.81 23.95
N ASN A 97 -9.31 6.95 24.25
CA ASN A 97 -9.73 7.86 25.32
C ASN A 97 -11.10 8.47 25.03
N ALA A 98 -11.32 8.93 23.79
CA ALA A 98 -12.62 9.47 23.36
C ALA A 98 -13.74 8.43 23.51
N VAL A 99 -13.51 7.20 23.05
CA VAL A 99 -14.46 6.09 23.16
C VAL A 99 -14.74 5.73 24.61
N ALA A 100 -13.70 5.63 25.46
CA ALA A 100 -13.87 5.35 26.88
C ALA A 100 -14.71 6.42 27.58
N GLN A 101 -14.43 7.71 27.30
CA GLN A 101 -15.18 8.83 27.86
C GLN A 101 -16.64 8.80 27.41
N VAL A 102 -16.90 8.63 26.12
CA VAL A 102 -18.25 8.49 25.58
C VAL A 102 -19.01 7.37 26.27
N LEU A 103 -18.45 6.16 26.33
CA LEU A 103 -19.12 5.02 26.94
C LEU A 103 -19.37 5.24 28.43
N SER A 104 -18.46 5.90 29.15
CA SER A 104 -18.62 6.16 30.58
C SER A 104 -19.66 7.23 30.91
N ALA A 105 -19.85 8.22 30.03
CA ALA A 105 -20.67 9.40 30.30
C ALA A 105 -21.97 9.46 29.47
N ARG A 106 -22.24 8.48 28.60
CA ARG A 106 -23.36 8.48 27.64
C ARG A 106 -24.73 8.78 28.24
N GLU A 107 -24.97 8.40 29.50
CA GLU A 107 -26.26 8.59 30.20
C GLU A 107 -26.44 10.01 30.74
N ALA A 108 -25.33 10.74 30.94
CA ALA A 108 -25.32 12.10 31.49
C ALA A 108 -25.19 13.19 30.41
N LEU A 109 -24.89 12.81 29.16
CA LEU A 109 -24.63 13.73 28.06
C LEU A 109 -25.83 13.86 27.12
N ASP A 110 -25.96 15.03 26.49
CA ASP A 110 -26.99 15.26 25.47
C ASP A 110 -26.77 14.34 24.23
N PRO A 111 -27.79 13.60 23.79
CA PRO A 111 -27.69 12.69 22.64
C PRO A 111 -27.27 13.36 21.33
N HIS A 112 -27.70 14.60 21.06
CA HIS A 112 -27.34 15.30 19.83
C HIS A 112 -25.88 15.74 19.85
N GLY A 113 -25.42 16.28 20.99
CA GLY A 113 -24.01 16.60 21.21
C GLY A 113 -23.11 15.36 21.07
N LEU A 114 -23.54 14.23 21.64
CA LEU A 114 -22.80 12.97 21.56
C LEU A 114 -22.71 12.41 20.13
N SER A 115 -23.82 12.44 19.40
CA SER A 115 -23.85 12.08 17.98
C SER A 115 -22.90 12.96 17.14
N HIS A 116 -22.92 14.27 17.35
CA HIS A 116 -22.03 15.20 16.66
C HIS A 116 -20.55 14.93 16.99
N TYR A 117 -20.25 14.67 18.26
CA TYR A 117 -18.90 14.33 18.71
C TYR A 117 -18.36 13.06 18.05
N LEU A 118 -19.16 11.98 17.98
CA LEU A 118 -18.77 10.73 17.33
C LEU A 118 -18.54 10.88 15.83
N ILE A 119 -19.38 11.67 15.14
CA ILE A 119 -19.17 12.02 13.73
C ILE A 119 -17.85 12.80 13.56
N GLY A 120 -17.57 13.76 14.45
CA GLY A 120 -16.32 14.51 14.48
C GLY A 120 -15.10 13.61 14.70
N LEU A 121 -15.20 12.65 15.63
CA LEU A 121 -14.16 11.67 15.90
C LEU A 121 -13.87 10.79 14.68
N ALA A 122 -14.90 10.27 14.01
CA ALA A 122 -14.73 9.50 12.77
C ALA A 122 -14.02 10.32 11.69
N ASN A 123 -14.41 11.58 11.51
CA ASN A 123 -13.76 12.50 10.58
C ASN A 123 -12.27 12.72 10.90
N LEU A 124 -11.96 12.96 12.16
CA LEU A 124 -10.58 13.15 12.63
C LEU A 124 -9.73 11.91 12.33
N VAL A 125 -10.23 10.72 12.66
CA VAL A 125 -9.51 9.45 12.47
C VAL A 125 -9.29 9.17 10.98
N LEU A 126 -10.34 9.28 10.15
CA LEU A 126 -10.22 9.05 8.71
C LEU A 126 -9.26 10.03 8.04
N ARG A 127 -9.34 11.34 8.36
CA ARG A 127 -8.44 12.35 7.77
C ARG A 127 -6.99 12.12 8.20
N SER A 128 -6.77 11.78 9.46
CA SER A 128 -5.42 11.54 9.99
C SER A 128 -4.80 10.27 9.38
N ALA A 129 -5.57 9.19 9.28
CA ALA A 129 -5.12 7.95 8.65
C ALA A 129 -4.87 8.13 7.15
N LEU A 130 -5.76 8.85 6.44
CA LEU A 130 -5.59 9.14 5.01
C LEU A 130 -4.32 9.95 4.76
N ARG A 131 -4.08 11.01 5.54
CA ARG A 131 -2.85 11.81 5.43
C ARG A 131 -1.60 10.95 5.61
N ALA A 132 -1.55 10.15 6.68
CA ALA A 132 -0.40 9.28 6.94
C ALA A 132 -0.16 8.27 5.81
N GLU A 133 -1.23 7.71 5.23
CA GLU A 133 -1.11 6.77 4.12
C GLU A 133 -0.61 7.46 2.83
N LEU A 134 -1.12 8.67 2.53
CA LEU A 134 -0.63 9.46 1.39
C LEU A 134 0.84 9.84 1.56
N ASP A 135 1.24 10.32 2.73
CA ASP A 135 2.64 10.66 3.06
C ASP A 135 3.55 9.42 2.91
N ARG A 136 3.06 8.24 3.29
CA ARG A 136 3.76 6.95 3.14
C ARG A 136 3.95 6.58 1.67
N VAL A 137 2.90 6.70 0.86
CA VAL A 137 2.94 6.42 -0.59
C VAL A 137 3.92 7.37 -1.29
N ASP A 138 3.89 8.65 -0.96
CA ASP A 138 4.82 9.63 -1.53
C ASP A 138 6.27 9.30 -1.17
N THR A 139 6.52 8.97 0.10
CA THR A 139 7.86 8.54 0.55
C THR A 139 8.34 7.29 -0.18
N LEU A 140 7.46 6.29 -0.37
CA LEU A 140 7.77 5.08 -1.14
C LEU A 140 8.11 5.41 -2.59
N ALA A 141 7.36 6.32 -3.22
CA ALA A 141 7.59 6.73 -4.60
C ALA A 141 8.94 7.46 -4.77
N VAL A 142 9.31 8.32 -3.82
CA VAL A 142 10.63 8.98 -3.80
C VAL A 142 11.75 7.95 -3.65
N ARG A 143 11.66 7.06 -2.65
CA ARG A 143 12.68 6.02 -2.43
C ARG A 143 12.81 5.05 -3.62
N ARG A 144 11.69 4.70 -4.25
CA ARG A 144 11.70 3.88 -5.46
C ARG A 144 12.41 4.58 -6.61
N ARG A 145 12.23 5.89 -6.76
CA ARG A 145 12.92 6.70 -7.77
C ARG A 145 14.43 6.70 -7.53
N GLU A 146 14.88 6.97 -6.32
CA GLU A 146 16.28 6.89 -5.91
C GLU A 146 16.89 5.51 -6.23
N ALA A 147 16.17 4.43 -5.93
CA ALA A 147 16.60 3.07 -6.23
C ALA A 147 16.75 2.85 -7.75
N MET A 148 15.79 3.34 -8.54
CA MET A 148 15.84 3.25 -10.00
C MET A 148 16.96 4.09 -10.61
N ASP A 149 17.26 5.25 -10.05
CA ASP A 149 18.36 6.12 -10.49
C ASP A 149 19.71 5.42 -10.23
N TYR A 150 19.90 4.89 -9.02
CA TYR A 150 21.10 4.12 -8.66
C TYR A 150 21.29 2.90 -9.57
N ILE A 151 20.21 2.14 -9.83
CA ILE A 151 20.24 0.99 -10.75
C ILE A 151 20.64 1.41 -12.17
N ARG A 152 20.12 2.54 -12.67
CA ARG A 152 20.44 3.04 -14.02
C ARG A 152 21.91 3.41 -14.15
N GLU A 153 22.44 4.12 -13.16
CA GLU A 153 23.84 4.57 -13.13
C GLU A 153 24.81 3.39 -13.08
N HIS A 154 24.51 2.36 -12.28
CA HIS A 154 25.41 1.22 -12.03
C HIS A 154 25.08 -0.01 -12.88
N LEU A 155 24.22 0.11 -13.91
CA LEU A 155 23.63 -1.03 -14.63
C LEU A 155 24.68 -1.95 -15.30
N SER A 156 25.78 -1.36 -15.74
CA SER A 156 26.91 -2.04 -16.39
C SER A 156 27.81 -2.81 -15.42
N GLU A 157 27.64 -2.64 -14.10
CA GLU A 157 28.46 -3.31 -13.11
C GLU A 157 27.94 -4.73 -12.85
N PRO A 158 28.76 -5.78 -13.04
CA PRO A 158 28.30 -7.16 -12.82
C PRO A 158 27.91 -7.46 -11.36
N SER A 159 28.49 -6.73 -10.41
CA SER A 159 28.21 -6.81 -8.98
C SER A 159 26.89 -6.14 -8.58
N LEU A 160 26.23 -5.39 -9.46
CA LEU A 160 24.93 -4.79 -9.15
C LEU A 160 23.87 -5.88 -8.94
N GLY A 161 23.29 -5.89 -7.74
CA GLY A 161 22.23 -6.77 -7.29
C GLY A 161 21.44 -6.14 -6.15
N ALA A 162 20.43 -6.84 -5.62
CA ALA A 162 19.52 -6.30 -4.61
C ALA A 162 20.26 -5.80 -3.35
N ASP A 163 21.26 -6.54 -2.87
CA ASP A 163 22.01 -6.18 -1.67
C ASP A 163 22.76 -4.86 -1.86
N ARG A 164 23.44 -4.69 -3.00
CA ARG A 164 24.15 -3.46 -3.32
C ARG A 164 23.25 -2.23 -3.43
N VAL A 165 22.05 -2.39 -3.99
CA VAL A 165 21.06 -1.31 -4.07
C VAL A 165 20.54 -0.97 -2.67
N ALA A 166 20.27 -1.97 -1.83
CA ALA A 166 19.80 -1.77 -0.46
C ALA A 166 20.85 -1.02 0.37
N ASP A 167 22.11 -1.43 0.28
CA ASP A 167 23.25 -0.82 0.97
C ASP A 167 23.45 0.64 0.53
N ALA A 168 23.42 0.92 -0.78
CA ALA A 168 23.58 2.27 -1.30
C ALA A 168 22.47 3.24 -0.86
N LEU A 169 21.26 2.72 -0.63
CA LEU A 169 20.11 3.50 -0.16
C LEU A 169 19.96 3.51 1.37
N PHE A 170 20.86 2.85 2.12
CA PHE A 170 20.78 2.68 3.56
C PHE A 170 19.44 2.09 4.03
N ILE A 171 18.89 1.12 3.30
CA ILE A 171 17.64 0.43 3.63
C ILE A 171 17.86 -1.08 3.76
N SER A 172 16.98 -1.75 4.49
CA SER A 172 16.99 -3.21 4.53
C SER A 172 16.61 -3.81 3.17
N ARG A 173 17.11 -5.00 2.87
CA ARG A 173 16.69 -5.78 1.70
C ARG A 173 15.16 -5.95 1.65
N ARG A 174 14.53 -6.24 2.78
CA ARG A 174 13.05 -6.33 2.88
C ARG A 174 12.39 -5.02 2.41
N ARG A 175 12.89 -3.87 2.87
CA ARG A 175 12.35 -2.56 2.47
C ARG A 175 12.56 -2.30 0.98
N LEU A 176 13.70 -2.69 0.42
CA LEU A 176 13.94 -2.60 -1.01
C LEU A 176 12.92 -3.42 -1.81
N TYR A 177 12.64 -4.66 -1.42
CA TYR A 177 11.62 -5.47 -2.10
C TYR A 177 10.22 -4.85 -2.01
N GLN A 178 9.88 -4.18 -0.89
CA GLN A 178 8.61 -3.43 -0.77
C GLN A 178 8.52 -2.27 -1.77
N LEU A 179 9.64 -1.60 -2.10
CA LEU A 179 9.63 -0.55 -3.13
C LEU A 179 9.27 -1.08 -4.53
N PHE A 180 9.52 -2.37 -4.77
CA PHE A 180 9.31 -3.07 -6.05
C PHE A 180 8.22 -4.15 -5.96
N ASP A 181 7.24 -3.98 -5.07
CA ASP A 181 6.12 -4.90 -4.90
C ASP A 181 5.03 -4.71 -5.99
N ASP A 182 5.47 -4.50 -7.24
CA ASP A 182 4.61 -4.41 -8.43
C ASP A 182 4.53 -5.74 -9.20
N GLY A 183 4.96 -6.83 -8.56
CA GLY A 183 4.93 -8.19 -9.10
C GLY A 183 6.22 -8.65 -9.79
N GLN A 184 7.20 -7.77 -10.06
CA GLN A 184 8.47 -8.18 -10.70
C GLN A 184 9.63 -8.27 -9.69
N GLY A 185 9.65 -7.41 -8.67
CA GLY A 185 10.76 -7.33 -7.72
C GLY A 185 12.06 -6.74 -8.31
N VAL A 186 12.96 -6.29 -7.43
CA VAL A 186 14.15 -5.52 -7.83
C VAL A 186 15.12 -6.31 -8.73
N SER A 187 15.28 -7.61 -8.50
CA SER A 187 16.21 -8.45 -9.28
C SER A 187 15.74 -8.64 -10.71
N GLU A 188 14.44 -8.85 -10.92
CA GLU A 188 13.89 -8.94 -12.27
C GLU A 188 13.95 -7.59 -12.99
N ARG A 189 13.73 -6.48 -12.26
CA ARG A 189 13.88 -5.14 -12.81
C ARG A 189 15.29 -4.89 -13.34
N ILE A 190 16.33 -5.20 -12.56
CA ILE A 190 17.73 -5.09 -13.00
C ILE A 190 17.97 -5.95 -14.25
N ARG A 191 17.51 -7.22 -14.24
CA ARG A 191 17.65 -8.12 -15.40
C ARG A 191 16.96 -7.54 -16.65
N GLY A 192 15.71 -7.10 -16.53
CA GLY A 192 14.96 -6.50 -17.64
C GLY A 192 15.67 -5.28 -18.21
N MET A 193 16.15 -4.38 -17.35
CA MET A 193 16.90 -3.20 -17.79
C MET A 193 18.20 -3.55 -18.52
N ARG A 194 18.95 -4.56 -18.04
CA ARG A 194 20.15 -5.04 -18.74
C ARG A 194 19.83 -5.63 -20.10
N LEU A 195 18.70 -6.34 -20.24
CA LEU A 195 18.26 -6.91 -21.51
C LEU A 195 17.77 -5.84 -22.49
N GLU A 196 17.03 -4.84 -22.03
CA GLU A 196 16.64 -3.70 -22.88
C GLU A 196 17.87 -2.94 -23.39
N ARG A 197 18.85 -2.68 -22.51
CA ARG A 197 20.14 -2.13 -22.94
C ARG A 197 20.84 -3.01 -23.96
N ALA A 198 20.80 -4.33 -23.79
CA ALA A 198 21.40 -5.26 -24.75
C ALA A 198 20.70 -5.21 -26.11
N LYS A 199 19.37 -5.12 -26.16
CA LYS A 199 18.62 -4.95 -27.42
C LYS A 199 19.08 -3.69 -28.14
N ASN A 200 19.15 -2.56 -27.44
CA ASN A 200 19.60 -1.29 -28.01
C ASN A 200 21.02 -1.38 -28.58
N LEU A 201 21.96 -2.01 -27.85
CA LEU A 201 23.34 -2.21 -28.32
C LEU A 201 23.43 -3.20 -29.49
N LEU A 202 22.53 -4.18 -29.58
CA LEU A 202 22.51 -5.15 -30.68
C LEU A 202 22.01 -4.52 -31.99
N THR A 203 21.11 -3.53 -31.91
CA THR A 203 20.53 -2.82 -33.06
C THR A 203 21.29 -1.56 -33.45
N ASP A 204 22.16 -1.05 -32.57
CA ASP A 204 22.97 0.13 -32.84
C ASP A 204 23.99 -0.14 -33.98
N PRO A 205 23.89 0.56 -35.14
CA PRO A 205 24.84 0.42 -36.24
C PRO A 205 26.29 0.71 -35.82
N ALA A 206 26.51 1.63 -34.87
CA ALA A 206 27.84 1.95 -34.37
C ALA A 206 28.47 0.78 -33.59
N LYS A 207 27.64 -0.17 -33.11
CA LYS A 207 28.07 -1.37 -32.39
C LYS A 207 28.07 -2.63 -33.26
N ALA A 208 27.94 -2.48 -34.58
CA ALA A 208 27.75 -3.58 -35.51
C ALA A 208 28.85 -4.65 -35.49
N SER A 209 30.10 -4.24 -35.26
CA SER A 209 31.28 -5.10 -35.17
C SER A 209 31.54 -5.65 -33.77
N GLN A 210 30.83 -5.16 -32.73
CA GLN A 210 31.05 -5.59 -31.36
C GLN A 210 30.52 -7.02 -31.15
N GLY A 211 31.38 -7.88 -30.60
CA GLY A 211 31.02 -9.27 -30.28
C GLY A 211 29.96 -9.37 -29.18
N ILE A 212 29.19 -10.46 -29.19
CA ILE A 212 28.12 -10.72 -28.20
C ILE A 212 28.66 -10.72 -26.76
N ALA A 213 29.87 -11.24 -26.54
CA ALA A 213 30.51 -11.21 -25.24
C ALA A 213 30.85 -9.79 -24.75
N GLY A 214 31.23 -8.89 -25.67
CA GLY A 214 31.45 -7.47 -25.37
C GLY A 214 30.15 -6.78 -24.98
N ILE A 215 29.06 -7.03 -25.72
CA ILE A 215 27.74 -6.49 -25.35
C ILE A 215 27.28 -7.02 -23.99
N ALA A 216 27.48 -8.31 -23.72
CA ALA A 216 27.16 -8.89 -22.41
C ALA A 216 27.87 -8.14 -21.27
N LYS A 217 29.17 -7.83 -21.46
CA LYS A 217 29.97 -7.05 -20.49
C LYS A 217 29.43 -5.62 -20.32
N ASP A 218 29.15 -4.91 -21.41
CA ASP A 218 28.63 -3.54 -21.37
C ASP A 218 27.25 -3.44 -20.69
N CYS A 219 26.50 -4.55 -20.73
CA CYS A 219 25.22 -4.70 -20.04
C CYS A 219 25.34 -5.23 -18.61
N GLY A 220 26.54 -5.46 -18.08
CA GLY A 220 26.74 -5.93 -16.70
C GLY A 220 26.43 -7.41 -16.47
N PHE A 221 26.51 -8.25 -17.50
CA PHE A 221 26.48 -9.71 -17.32
C PHE A 221 27.89 -10.23 -17.00
N VAL A 222 27.98 -11.14 -16.02
CA VAL A 222 29.24 -11.77 -15.61
C VAL A 222 29.89 -12.57 -16.75
N ASN A 223 29.08 -13.24 -17.58
CA ASN A 223 29.59 -13.96 -18.74
C ASN A 223 28.55 -14.05 -19.88
N ALA A 224 29.07 -14.29 -21.09
CA ALA A 224 28.29 -14.34 -22.33
C ALA A 224 27.32 -15.53 -22.40
N THR A 225 27.65 -16.65 -21.75
CA THR A 225 26.81 -17.87 -21.72
C THR A 225 25.54 -17.62 -20.93
N HIS A 226 25.67 -17.06 -19.72
CA HIS A 226 24.53 -16.67 -18.89
C HIS A 226 23.68 -15.63 -19.62
N PHE A 227 24.31 -14.60 -20.18
CA PHE A 227 23.63 -13.59 -20.99
C PHE A 227 22.79 -14.20 -22.11
N SER A 228 23.38 -15.05 -22.95
CA SER A 228 22.70 -15.62 -24.12
C SER A 228 21.51 -16.51 -23.72
N ARG A 229 21.64 -17.27 -22.62
CA ARG A 229 20.54 -18.07 -22.05
C ARG A 229 19.41 -17.17 -21.53
N THR A 230 19.74 -16.15 -20.75
CA THR A 230 18.75 -15.20 -20.21
C THR A 230 18.06 -14.43 -21.33
N PHE A 231 18.81 -13.92 -22.30
CA PHE A 231 18.27 -13.18 -23.44
C PHE A 231 17.33 -14.06 -24.26
N ARG A 232 17.72 -15.29 -24.62
CA ARG A 232 16.83 -16.22 -25.33
C ARG A 232 15.56 -16.55 -24.53
N LYS A 233 15.68 -16.73 -23.22
CA LYS A 233 14.53 -17.03 -22.36
C LYS A 233 13.49 -15.90 -22.37
N VAL A 234 13.94 -14.64 -22.36
CA VAL A 234 13.05 -13.47 -22.25
C VAL A 234 12.60 -12.95 -23.61
N VAL A 235 13.49 -12.97 -24.60
CA VAL A 235 13.27 -12.38 -25.94
C VAL A 235 12.82 -13.42 -26.96
N GLY A 236 12.93 -14.72 -26.66
CA GLY A 236 12.54 -15.83 -27.55
C GLY A 236 13.60 -16.25 -28.56
N GLN A 237 14.60 -15.39 -28.83
CA GLN A 237 15.69 -15.65 -29.78
C GLN A 237 17.06 -15.35 -29.18
N THR A 238 18.13 -15.92 -29.76
CA THR A 238 19.49 -15.64 -29.29
C THR A 238 19.90 -14.19 -29.61
N PRO A 239 20.85 -13.59 -28.86
CA PRO A 239 21.35 -12.24 -29.16
C PRO A 239 21.84 -12.06 -30.60
N ARG A 240 22.46 -13.11 -31.17
CA ARG A 240 22.95 -13.10 -32.54
C ARG A 240 21.80 -13.08 -33.56
N GLN A 241 20.83 -13.97 -33.39
CA GLN A 241 19.63 -13.98 -34.23
C GLN A 241 18.89 -12.64 -34.16
N PHE A 242 18.74 -12.09 -32.95
CA PHE A 242 18.12 -10.78 -32.74
C PHE A 242 18.79 -9.69 -33.56
N ARG A 243 20.13 -9.63 -33.54
CA ARG A 243 20.92 -8.69 -34.34
C ARG A 243 20.74 -8.89 -35.84
N GLU A 244 20.70 -10.13 -36.30
CA GLU A 244 20.54 -10.46 -37.72
C GLU A 244 19.15 -10.09 -38.23
N THR A 245 18.11 -10.26 -37.41
CA THR A 245 16.72 -9.93 -37.78
C THR A 245 16.36 -8.45 -37.67
N ALA A 246 17.09 -7.68 -36.87
CA ALA A 246 16.79 -6.27 -36.61
C ALA A 246 17.58 -5.31 -37.52
N ARG A 247 18.45 -5.84 -38.38
CA ARG A 247 19.13 -5.12 -39.46
C ARG A 247 18.35 -5.27 -40.76
#